data_AF-A0A0D2WVM1-F1
#
_entry.id   AF-A0A0D2WVM1-F1
#
_cell.length_a   1.000
_cell.length_b   1.000
_cell.length_c   1.000
_cell.angle_alpha   90.00
_cell.angle_beta   90.00
_cell.angle_gamma   90.00
#
_symmetry.space_group_name_H-M   'P 1'
#
loop_
_entity.id
_entity.type
_entity.pdbx_description
1 polymer ?
#
loop_
_entity_poly.entity_id
_entity_poly.type
_entity_poly.pdbx_seq_one_letter_code
_entity_poly.pdbx_strand_id
1 'polypeptide(L)'
;MPPSPTATSASAAAAGSLSSTSSATAASASASSATLPDKPSASSASGWAATGEVLARSIARIPHPPLWLPVSASLFAGGVVVYHVLFTYGLSTAIFAYHPLLMAIGYFMLLLPASHFLGRYSPLPQGQASFPRARKVNWHWIAMAVAMVAIVGGFYAIYESRTRNNKIHFKSWHAKIGVAAIVFAIVQGFSALPMRFPNLRPAGFDMGQNVRLHRIWSVVVLAATAVCLILSFFTGWFLRNSSLSMALVMVLCVVVTVGSACRSALRL
;
A
#
# COMPACT_ATOMS: atom_id res chain seq x y z
N MET A 1 5.51 -46.32 -43.52
CA MET A 1 5.23 -46.30 -44.97
C MET A 1 3.81 -45.81 -45.17
N PRO A 2 3.50 -44.95 -46.16
CA PRO A 2 3.99 -43.58 -46.44
C PRO A 2 2.77 -42.62 -46.69
N PRO A 3 2.90 -41.38 -47.24
CA PRO A 3 3.96 -40.38 -47.14
C PRO A 3 3.46 -38.98 -46.67
N SER A 4 4.42 -38.10 -46.38
CA SER A 4 4.29 -36.63 -46.40
C SER A 4 4.34 -36.06 -47.83
N PRO A 5 3.90 -34.80 -48.03
CA PRO A 5 4.67 -33.85 -48.85
C PRO A 5 4.82 -32.49 -48.13
N THR A 6 6.03 -32.06 -47.79
CA THR A 6 6.97 -31.19 -48.55
C THR A 6 6.54 -29.75 -48.79
N ALA A 7 7.45 -28.87 -48.35
CA ALA A 7 7.55 -27.42 -48.43
C ALA A 7 7.37 -26.77 -49.81
N THR A 8 7.05 -25.47 -49.78
CA THR A 8 7.62 -24.47 -50.69
C THR A 8 7.85 -23.14 -50.00
N SER A 9 9.07 -22.66 -50.17
CA SER A 9 9.65 -21.35 -49.88
C SER A 9 9.17 -20.25 -50.82
N ALA A 10 9.16 -18.99 -50.36
CA ALA A 10 9.61 -17.85 -51.17
C ALA A 10 9.81 -16.58 -50.32
N SER A 11 11.00 -15.99 -50.49
CA SER A 11 11.42 -14.67 -50.00
C SER A 11 11.23 -13.60 -51.09
N ALA A 12 10.90 -12.37 -50.71
CA ALA A 12 11.30 -11.11 -51.36
C ALA A 12 10.83 -9.96 -50.43
N ALA A 13 11.68 -9.13 -49.81
CA ALA A 13 12.63 -8.14 -50.34
C ALA A 13 11.96 -6.93 -51.04
N ALA A 14 11.86 -5.81 -50.30
CA ALA A 14 11.90 -4.41 -50.77
C ALA A 14 12.00 -3.54 -49.50
N ALA A 15 13.13 -2.96 -49.08
CA ALA A 15 14.01 -1.99 -49.75
C ALA A 15 13.22 -0.76 -50.26
N GLY A 16 13.03 0.23 -49.37
CA GLY A 16 12.51 1.55 -49.68
C GLY A 16 13.40 2.60 -49.01
N SER A 17 14.03 3.41 -49.84
CA SER A 17 15.20 4.26 -49.63
C SER A 17 14.99 5.52 -48.80
N LEU A 18 16.10 5.95 -48.19
CA LEU A 18 16.40 7.31 -47.74
C LEU A 18 16.23 8.34 -48.87
N SER A 19 15.65 9.50 -48.55
CA SER A 19 16.02 10.77 -49.18
C SER A 19 15.92 11.91 -48.17
N SER A 20 17.10 12.48 -47.93
CA SER A 20 17.36 13.76 -47.29
C SER A 20 17.06 14.91 -48.24
N THR A 21 16.30 15.90 -47.79
CA THR A 21 16.37 17.25 -48.35
C THR A 21 16.36 18.27 -47.22
N SER A 22 17.52 18.89 -47.07
CA SER A 22 17.79 20.14 -46.37
C SER A 22 17.06 21.31 -47.04
N SER A 23 16.37 22.12 -46.26
CA SER A 23 16.13 23.52 -46.58
C SER A 23 16.15 24.33 -45.30
N ALA A 24 17.26 25.03 -45.10
CA ALA A 24 17.43 26.07 -44.11
C ALA A 24 16.65 27.31 -44.57
N THR A 25 15.72 27.77 -43.74
CA THR A 25 15.19 29.13 -43.80
C THR A 25 15.43 29.78 -42.45
N ALA A 26 16.36 30.74 -42.48
CA ALA A 26 16.62 31.67 -41.40
C ALA A 26 15.36 32.53 -41.19
N ALA A 27 14.77 32.43 -40.00
CA ALA A 27 13.79 33.39 -39.51
C ALA A 27 14.37 34.08 -38.27
N SER A 28 14.52 35.39 -38.41
CA SER A 28 15.03 36.36 -37.45
C SER A 28 14.43 36.22 -36.05
N ALA A 29 15.30 36.06 -35.06
CA ALA A 29 14.96 36.20 -33.65
C ALA A 29 14.67 37.68 -33.34
N SER A 30 13.40 38.03 -33.13
CA SER A 30 13.01 39.22 -32.38
C SER A 30 12.95 38.85 -30.90
N ALA A 31 13.91 39.35 -30.13
CA ALA A 31 13.94 39.23 -28.69
C ALA A 31 12.81 40.06 -28.07
N SER A 32 11.64 39.45 -27.87
CA SER A 32 10.64 39.96 -26.92
C SER A 32 11.04 39.51 -25.53
N SER A 33 11.39 40.49 -24.70
CA SER A 33 11.66 40.36 -23.26
C SER A 33 10.54 39.59 -22.56
N ALA A 34 10.75 38.29 -22.34
CA ALA A 34 9.87 37.46 -21.51
C ALA A 34 10.11 37.83 -20.05
N THR A 35 9.24 38.70 -19.53
CA THR A 35 9.11 38.97 -18.10
C THR A 35 8.86 37.65 -17.38
N LEU A 36 9.69 37.34 -16.37
CA LEU A 36 9.50 36.20 -15.47
C LEU A 36 8.07 36.24 -14.90
N PRO A 37 7.37 35.09 -14.79
CA PRO A 37 6.05 35.08 -14.19
C PRO A 37 6.15 35.56 -12.74
N ASP A 38 5.36 36.59 -12.43
CA ASP A 38 5.26 37.17 -11.10
C ASP A 38 5.05 36.09 -10.04
N LYS A 39 5.79 36.23 -8.93
CA LYS A 39 5.64 35.43 -7.72
C LYS A 39 4.15 35.42 -7.35
N PRO A 40 3.52 34.25 -7.12
CA PRO A 40 2.09 34.18 -6.86
C PRO A 40 1.72 35.09 -5.69
N SER A 41 0.78 36.00 -5.94
CA SER A 41 0.31 36.97 -4.95
C SER A 41 -0.30 36.24 -3.75
N ALA A 42 -0.17 36.85 -2.57
CA ALA A 42 -0.58 36.31 -1.28
C ALA A 42 -2.08 35.89 -1.20
N SER A 43 -2.91 36.35 -2.15
CA SER A 43 -4.32 35.95 -2.28
C SER A 43 -4.52 34.52 -2.80
N SER A 44 -3.56 33.95 -3.53
CA SER A 44 -3.64 32.56 -3.98
C SER A 44 -3.39 31.58 -2.82
N ALA A 45 -2.46 31.91 -1.92
CA ALA A 45 -2.12 31.12 -0.74
C ALA A 45 -3.28 31.07 0.28
N SER A 46 -4.05 32.15 0.43
CA SER A 46 -5.23 32.18 1.29
C SER A 46 -6.38 31.34 0.73
N GLY A 47 -6.50 31.20 -0.60
CA GLY A 47 -7.47 30.34 -1.25
C GLY A 47 -7.26 28.85 -0.94
N TRP A 48 -6.00 28.37 -1.00
CA TRP A 48 -5.67 26.97 -0.65
C TRP A 48 -5.92 26.68 0.84
N ALA A 49 -5.60 27.64 1.72
CA ALA A 49 -5.88 27.53 3.15
C ALA A 49 -7.39 27.44 3.44
N ALA A 50 -8.19 28.32 2.82
CA ALA A 50 -9.65 28.30 2.96
C ALA A 50 -10.29 27.02 2.42
N THR A 51 -9.81 26.51 1.27
CA THR A 51 -10.29 25.25 0.69
C THR A 51 -9.92 24.05 1.57
N GLY A 52 -8.71 24.07 2.16
CA GLY A 52 -8.27 23.07 3.13
C GLY A 52 -9.12 23.02 4.40
N GLU A 53 -9.51 24.18 4.94
CA GLU A 53 -10.42 24.24 6.08
C GLU A 53 -11.82 23.71 5.76
N VAL A 54 -12.38 24.06 4.61
CA VAL A 54 -13.70 23.57 4.17
C VAL A 54 -13.68 22.06 3.99
N LEU A 55 -12.63 21.50 3.38
CA LEU A 55 -12.43 20.06 3.24
C LEU A 55 -12.28 19.38 4.60
N ALA A 56 -11.47 19.93 5.51
CA ALA A 56 -11.28 19.40 6.86
C ALA A 56 -12.59 19.38 7.67
N ARG A 57 -13.38 20.46 7.62
CA ARG A 57 -14.70 20.53 8.29
C ARG A 57 -15.72 19.57 7.66
N SER A 58 -15.66 19.38 6.35
CA SER A 58 -16.55 18.45 5.65
C SER A 58 -16.21 16.99 5.99
N ILE A 59 -14.92 16.65 6.04
CA ILE A 59 -14.45 15.35 6.51
C ILE A 59 -14.87 15.13 7.96
N ALA A 60 -14.81 16.15 8.83
CA ALA A 60 -15.15 16.06 10.25
C ALA A 60 -16.63 15.69 10.51
N ARG A 61 -17.55 16.07 9.62
CA ARG A 61 -19.00 15.84 9.78
C ARG A 61 -19.46 14.42 9.45
N ILE A 62 -18.64 13.60 8.79
CA ILE A 62 -19.01 12.22 8.47
C ILE A 62 -19.00 11.38 9.76
N PRO A 63 -20.11 10.69 10.10
CA PRO A 63 -20.17 9.78 11.25
C PRO A 63 -19.09 8.71 11.13
N HIS A 64 -18.40 8.42 12.24
CA HIS A 64 -17.45 7.31 12.24
C HIS A 64 -18.22 6.00 12.11
N PRO A 65 -17.86 5.11 11.17
CA PRO A 65 -18.38 3.76 11.23
C PRO A 65 -17.96 3.14 12.57
N PRO A 66 -18.80 2.28 13.18
CA PRO A 66 -18.43 1.63 14.41
C PRO A 66 -17.18 0.76 14.20
N LEU A 67 -16.27 0.71 15.18
CA LEU A 67 -14.94 0.09 15.03
C LEU A 67 -14.99 -1.37 14.56
N TRP A 68 -16.06 -2.09 14.92
CA TRP A 68 -16.22 -3.49 14.52
C TRP A 68 -16.28 -3.65 13.00
N LEU A 69 -16.80 -2.67 12.25
CA LEU A 69 -16.97 -2.77 10.80
C LEU A 69 -15.64 -2.84 10.03
N PRO A 70 -14.69 -1.88 10.17
CA PRO A 70 -13.41 -1.98 9.47
C PRO A 70 -12.56 -3.16 9.97
N VAL A 71 -12.66 -3.52 11.26
CA VAL A 71 -11.96 -4.69 11.79
C VAL A 71 -12.52 -5.97 11.17
N SER A 72 -13.85 -6.16 11.16
CA SER A 72 -14.48 -7.34 10.57
C SER A 72 -14.24 -7.42 9.06
N ALA A 73 -14.26 -6.29 8.34
CA ALA A 73 -13.92 -6.26 6.92
C ALA A 73 -12.48 -6.72 6.66
N SER A 74 -11.53 -6.30 7.50
CA SER A 74 -10.13 -6.73 7.40
C SER A 74 -9.97 -8.22 7.69
N LEU A 75 -10.59 -8.72 8.76
CA LEU A 75 -10.56 -10.14 9.13
C LEU A 75 -11.24 -11.01 8.06
N PHE A 76 -12.37 -10.57 7.49
CA PHE A 76 -13.02 -11.25 6.38
C PHE A 76 -12.08 -11.36 5.18
N ALA A 77 -11.47 -10.23 4.77
CA ALA A 77 -10.55 -10.21 3.64
C ALA A 77 -9.35 -11.14 3.84
N GLY A 78 -8.68 -11.09 5.00
CA GLY A 78 -7.59 -12.01 5.26
C GLY A 78 -8.05 -13.47 5.36
N GLY A 79 -9.25 -13.73 5.90
CA GLY A 79 -9.84 -15.07 5.98
C GLY A 79 -10.09 -15.68 4.60
N VAL A 80 -10.60 -14.88 3.65
CA VAL A 80 -10.76 -15.30 2.25
C VAL A 80 -9.42 -15.63 1.61
N VAL A 81 -8.37 -14.82 1.82
CA VAL A 81 -7.03 -15.13 1.29
C VAL A 81 -6.50 -16.43 1.89
N VAL A 82 -6.58 -16.60 3.22
CA VAL A 82 -6.16 -17.82 3.91
C VAL A 82 -6.91 -19.03 3.37
N TYR A 83 -8.24 -18.94 3.21
CA TYR A 83 -9.07 -19.99 2.63
C TYR A 83 -8.59 -20.38 1.24
N HIS A 84 -8.37 -19.42 0.33
CA HIS A 84 -7.87 -19.71 -1.02
C HIS A 84 -6.48 -20.32 -1.00
N VAL A 85 -5.57 -19.89 -0.12
CA VAL A 85 -4.25 -20.52 0.01
C VAL A 85 -4.37 -21.98 0.45
N LEU A 86 -5.15 -22.25 1.50
CA LEU A 86 -5.35 -23.60 2.02
C LEU A 86 -6.06 -24.50 1.00
N PHE A 87 -7.02 -23.96 0.25
CA PHE A 87 -7.73 -24.71 -0.79
C PHE A 87 -6.82 -25.04 -1.99
N THR A 88 -6.02 -24.09 -2.46
CA THR A 88 -5.15 -24.28 -3.63
C THR A 88 -3.88 -25.08 -3.32
N TYR A 89 -3.30 -24.89 -2.13
CA TYR A 89 -1.99 -25.46 -1.78
C TYR A 89 -2.03 -26.50 -0.67
N GLY A 90 -3.15 -26.65 0.04
CA GLY A 90 -3.23 -27.52 1.23
C GLY A 90 -2.15 -27.18 2.26
N LEU A 91 -1.57 -28.22 2.87
CA LEU A 91 -0.37 -28.16 3.72
C LEU A 91 0.93 -28.32 2.90
N SER A 92 0.91 -28.06 1.59
CA SER A 92 2.09 -28.29 0.75
C SER A 92 3.27 -27.39 1.14
N THR A 93 4.48 -27.87 0.81
CA THR A 93 5.75 -27.15 1.00
C THR A 93 6.01 -26.10 -0.08
N ALA A 94 5.00 -25.72 -0.87
CA ALA A 94 5.14 -24.73 -1.92
C ALA A 94 5.53 -23.38 -1.31
N ILE A 95 6.78 -22.97 -1.49
CA ILE A 95 7.31 -21.74 -0.89
C ILE A 95 6.46 -20.51 -1.25
N PHE A 96 5.90 -20.48 -2.46
CA PHE A 96 4.99 -19.42 -2.88
C PHE A 96 3.76 -19.29 -1.97
N ALA A 97 3.20 -20.37 -1.44
CA ALA A 97 1.97 -20.35 -0.62
C ALA A 97 2.16 -19.55 0.67
N TYR A 98 3.37 -19.55 1.24
CA TYR A 98 3.68 -18.75 2.43
C TYR A 98 3.63 -17.25 2.16
N HIS A 99 3.79 -16.79 0.91
CA HIS A 99 3.68 -15.37 0.58
C HIS A 99 2.27 -14.81 0.85
N PRO A 100 1.21 -15.21 0.12
CA PRO A 100 -0.14 -14.70 0.38
C PRO A 100 -0.64 -15.06 1.79
N LEU A 101 -0.21 -16.20 2.36
CA LEU A 101 -0.57 -16.58 3.73
C LEU A 101 -0.01 -15.59 4.77
N LEU A 102 1.30 -15.37 4.76
CA LEU A 102 1.95 -14.48 5.71
C LEU A 102 1.60 -13.02 5.45
N MET A 103 1.38 -12.62 4.19
CA MET A 103 0.85 -11.29 3.87
C MET A 103 -0.58 -11.11 4.41
N ALA A 104 -1.43 -12.13 4.38
CA ALA A 104 -2.77 -12.06 4.97
C ALA A 104 -2.72 -11.94 6.49
N ILE A 105 -1.90 -12.75 7.16
CA ILE A 105 -1.70 -12.65 8.61
C ILE A 105 -1.12 -11.28 8.99
N GLY A 106 -0.06 -10.85 8.30
CA GLY A 106 0.63 -9.59 8.58
C GLY A 106 -0.24 -8.36 8.35
N TYR A 107 -0.80 -8.20 7.15
CA TYR A 107 -1.57 -7.00 6.79
C TYR A 107 -3.02 -7.05 7.31
N PHE A 108 -3.78 -8.10 7.01
CA PHE A 108 -5.22 -8.16 7.29
C PHE A 108 -5.56 -8.55 8.73
N MET A 109 -4.80 -9.47 9.34
CA MET A 109 -5.14 -9.95 10.69
C MET A 109 -4.48 -9.14 11.79
N LEU A 110 -3.30 -8.57 11.54
CA LEU A 110 -2.51 -7.90 12.56
C LEU A 110 -2.42 -6.39 12.32
N LEU A 111 -1.77 -5.93 11.24
CA LEU A 111 -1.46 -4.51 11.02
C LEU A 111 -2.72 -3.65 10.91
N LEU A 112 -3.65 -4.00 10.03
CA LEU A 112 -4.85 -3.21 9.78
C LEU A 112 -5.76 -3.15 11.03
N PRO A 113 -6.11 -4.26 11.71
CA PRO A 113 -6.83 -4.19 12.97
C PRO A 113 -6.08 -3.41 14.04
N ALA A 114 -4.77 -3.64 14.23
CA ALA A 114 -3.95 -2.95 15.24
C ALA A 114 -3.88 -1.43 15.04
N SER A 115 -4.02 -0.94 13.80
CA SER A 115 -4.11 0.50 13.50
C SER A 115 -5.36 1.16 14.09
N HIS A 116 -6.43 0.39 14.27
CA HIS A 116 -7.72 0.84 14.81
C HIS A 116 -7.79 0.79 16.35
N PHE A 117 -7.03 -0.11 16.99
CA PHE A 117 -7.04 -0.31 18.45
C PHE A 117 -6.65 0.93 19.28
N LEU A 118 -5.91 1.87 18.69
CA LEU A 118 -5.45 3.09 19.36
C LEU A 118 -6.38 4.28 19.19
N GLY A 119 -7.41 4.17 18.33
CA GLY A 119 -8.38 5.22 18.11
C GLY A 119 -9.19 5.54 19.37
N ARG A 120 -9.63 6.80 19.50
CA ARG A 120 -10.52 7.24 20.59
C ARG A 120 -11.89 6.54 20.58
N TYR A 121 -12.24 5.87 19.49
CA TYR A 121 -13.50 5.13 19.28
C TYR A 121 -13.36 3.63 19.52
N SER A 122 -12.62 3.25 20.57
CA SER A 122 -12.55 1.87 21.04
C SER A 122 -13.95 1.44 21.53
N PRO A 123 -14.52 0.31 21.06
CA PRO A 123 -15.89 -0.14 21.35
C PRO A 123 -16.05 -0.70 22.78
N LEU A 124 -15.15 -0.34 23.70
CA LEU A 124 -15.34 -0.70 25.09
C LEU A 124 -16.43 0.22 25.64
N PRO A 125 -17.51 -0.34 26.23
CA PRO A 125 -18.62 0.44 26.75
C PRO A 125 -18.08 1.57 27.62
N GLN A 126 -18.58 2.77 27.40
CA GLN A 126 -18.18 4.02 28.08
C GLN A 126 -18.49 4.02 29.61
N GLY A 127 -18.82 2.85 30.18
CA GLY A 127 -19.09 2.62 31.59
C GLY A 127 -18.47 1.35 32.19
N GLN A 128 -17.63 0.59 31.47
CA GLN A 128 -16.90 -0.55 32.06
C GLN A 128 -15.41 -0.46 31.76
N ALA A 129 -14.61 -0.17 32.81
CA ALA A 129 -13.16 -0.29 32.89
C ALA A 129 -12.44 -0.23 31.52
N SER A 130 -12.40 0.96 30.91
CA SER A 130 -11.66 1.20 29.67
C SER A 130 -10.25 0.65 29.81
N PHE A 131 -9.87 -0.29 28.93
CA PHE A 131 -8.52 -0.86 28.92
C PHE A 131 -7.49 0.28 29.05
N PRO A 132 -6.57 0.23 30.04
CA PRO A 132 -5.63 1.32 30.25
C PRO A 132 -4.89 1.65 28.96
N ARG A 133 -4.71 2.95 28.66
CA ARG A 133 -4.04 3.41 27.45
C ARG A 133 -2.69 2.71 27.24
N ALA A 134 -1.93 2.51 28.32
CA ALA A 134 -0.66 1.79 28.33
C ALA A 134 -0.79 0.34 27.81
N ARG A 135 -1.85 -0.38 28.21
CA ARG A 135 -2.11 -1.75 27.74
C ARG A 135 -2.47 -1.77 26.25
N LYS A 136 -3.24 -0.79 25.76
CA LYS A 136 -3.54 -0.65 24.32
C LYS A 136 -2.27 -0.38 23.50
N VAL A 137 -1.38 0.49 23.99
CA VAL A 137 -0.07 0.73 23.35
C VAL A 137 0.76 -0.55 23.30
N ASN A 138 0.82 -1.32 24.39
CA ASN A 138 1.55 -2.58 24.42
C ASN A 138 1.03 -3.57 23.36
N TRP A 139 -0.29 -3.80 23.32
CA TRP A 139 -0.89 -4.70 22.33
C TRP A 139 -0.66 -4.26 20.89
N HIS A 140 -0.76 -2.96 20.62
CA HIS A 140 -0.45 -2.42 19.30
C HIS A 140 1.00 -2.64 18.91
N TRP A 141 1.94 -2.40 19.81
CA TRP A 141 3.36 -2.62 19.53
C TRP A 141 3.64 -4.11 19.26
N ILE A 142 3.10 -5.02 20.08
CA ILE A 142 3.25 -6.47 19.88
C ILE A 142 2.65 -6.88 18.53
N ALA A 143 1.42 -6.46 18.24
CA ALA A 143 0.74 -6.80 16.98
C ALA A 143 1.52 -6.27 15.77
N MET A 144 2.04 -5.03 15.83
CA MET A 144 2.86 -4.45 14.75
C MET A 144 4.20 -5.17 14.58
N ALA A 145 4.84 -5.59 15.67
CA ALA A 145 6.09 -6.36 15.61
C ALA A 145 5.87 -7.74 14.96
N VAL A 146 4.84 -8.48 15.39
CA VAL A 146 4.49 -9.78 14.79
C VAL A 146 4.05 -9.62 13.33
N ALA A 147 3.28 -8.58 13.02
CA ALA A 147 2.90 -8.24 11.65
C ALA A 147 4.14 -8.02 10.77
N MET A 148 5.13 -7.27 11.27
CA MET A 148 6.36 -6.99 10.53
C MET A 148 7.13 -8.28 10.21
N VAL A 149 7.27 -9.18 11.19
CA VAL A 149 7.92 -10.49 10.97
C VAL A 149 7.17 -11.29 9.90
N ALA A 150 5.84 -11.35 9.97
CA ALA A 150 5.03 -12.03 8.96
C ALA A 150 5.20 -11.41 7.57
N ILE A 151 5.16 -10.07 7.45
CA ILE A 151 5.32 -9.36 6.18
C ILE A 151 6.70 -9.63 5.57
N VAL A 152 7.78 -9.53 6.37
CA VAL A 152 9.14 -9.82 5.91
C VAL A 152 9.29 -11.29 5.51
N GLY A 153 8.74 -12.22 6.30
CA GLY A 153 8.73 -13.64 5.96
C GLY A 153 7.96 -13.94 4.67
N GLY A 154 6.80 -13.32 4.47
CA GLY A 154 6.02 -13.43 3.24
C GLY A 154 6.74 -12.84 2.04
N PHE A 155 7.50 -11.76 2.23
CA PHE A 155 8.35 -11.18 1.19
C PHE A 155 9.51 -12.11 0.81
N TYR A 156 10.18 -12.67 1.81
CA TYR A 156 11.24 -13.65 1.60
C TYR A 156 10.73 -14.87 0.84
N ALA A 157 9.55 -15.38 1.19
CA ALA A 157 8.93 -16.51 0.51
C ALA A 157 8.68 -16.25 -0.99
N ILE A 158 8.15 -15.08 -1.36
CA ILE A 158 7.97 -14.76 -2.79
C ILE A 158 9.29 -14.53 -3.50
N TYR A 159 10.27 -13.93 -2.82
CA TYR A 159 11.60 -13.74 -3.38
C TYR A 159 12.24 -15.09 -3.72
N GLU A 160 12.32 -15.99 -2.74
CA GLU A 160 12.91 -17.32 -2.89
C GLU A 160 12.17 -18.17 -3.92
N SER A 161 10.82 -18.11 -3.92
CA SER A 161 10.01 -18.79 -4.94
C SER A 161 10.34 -18.31 -6.35
N ARG A 162 10.62 -17.02 -6.55
CA ARG A 162 11.00 -16.48 -7.87
C ARG A 162 12.39 -16.92 -8.26
N THR A 163 13.34 -16.88 -7.33
CA THR A 163 14.73 -17.33 -7.53
C THR A 163 14.78 -18.79 -7.96
N ARG A 164 14.14 -19.70 -7.21
CA ARG A 164 14.12 -21.15 -7.54
C ARG A 164 13.45 -21.46 -8.88
N ASN A 165 12.52 -20.63 -9.32
CA ASN A 165 11.82 -20.80 -10.59
C ASN A 165 12.45 -19.98 -11.74
N ASN A 166 13.62 -19.36 -11.55
CA ASN A 166 14.29 -18.51 -12.54
C ASN A 166 13.38 -17.41 -13.13
N LYS A 167 12.50 -16.83 -12.30
CA LYS A 167 11.56 -15.79 -12.72
C LYS A 167 12.12 -14.41 -12.39
N ILE A 168 11.96 -13.46 -13.30
CA ILE A 168 12.35 -12.06 -13.10
C ILE A 168 11.62 -11.46 -11.88
N HIS A 169 12.39 -10.86 -10.98
CA HIS A 169 11.87 -10.18 -9.79
C HIS A 169 11.23 -8.83 -10.15
N PHE A 170 10.27 -8.38 -9.34
CA PHE A 170 9.69 -7.02 -9.41
C PHE A 170 9.11 -6.58 -10.77
N LYS A 171 8.67 -7.53 -11.60
CA LYS A 171 8.12 -7.24 -12.93
C LYS A 171 6.77 -6.51 -12.87
N SER A 172 5.90 -6.85 -11.91
CA SER A 172 4.54 -6.30 -11.82
C SER A 172 4.48 -5.02 -10.98
N TRP A 173 3.46 -4.19 -11.23
CA TRP A 173 3.15 -3.03 -10.39
C TRP A 173 2.92 -3.42 -8.93
N HIS A 174 2.21 -4.51 -8.67
CA HIS A 174 2.04 -5.07 -7.34
C HIS A 174 3.39 -5.32 -6.65
N ALA A 175 4.35 -5.93 -7.34
CA ALA A 175 5.66 -6.24 -6.74
C ALA A 175 6.49 -4.97 -6.45
N LYS A 176 6.46 -3.97 -7.34
CA LYS A 176 7.18 -2.69 -7.14
C LYS A 176 6.60 -1.88 -5.98
N ILE A 177 5.28 -1.68 -5.99
CA ILE A 177 4.56 -0.96 -4.93
C ILE A 177 4.66 -1.73 -3.60
N GLY A 178 4.60 -3.07 -3.64
CA GLY A 178 4.73 -3.92 -2.46
C GLY A 178 6.07 -3.76 -1.76
N VAL A 179 7.19 -3.74 -2.49
CA VAL A 179 8.52 -3.46 -1.90
C VAL A 179 8.55 -2.08 -1.27
N ALA A 180 8.06 -1.06 -1.97
CA ALA A 180 8.01 0.30 -1.43
C ALA A 180 7.19 0.36 -0.12
N ALA A 181 6.03 -0.30 -0.08
CA ALA A 181 5.18 -0.37 1.11
C ALA A 181 5.88 -1.08 2.28
N ILE A 182 6.63 -2.16 2.03
CA ILE A 182 7.43 -2.85 3.06
C ILE A 182 8.51 -1.92 3.61
N VAL A 183 9.25 -1.23 2.73
CA VAL A 183 10.28 -0.26 3.15
C VAL A 183 9.68 0.84 4.01
N PHE A 184 8.54 1.42 3.60
CA PHE A 184 7.85 2.44 4.39
C PHE A 184 7.38 1.90 5.74
N ALA A 185 6.88 0.66 5.79
CA ALA A 185 6.46 0.01 7.03
C ALA A 185 7.65 -0.24 7.98
N ILE A 186 8.81 -0.62 7.46
CA ILE A 186 10.04 -0.77 8.24
C ILE A 186 10.44 0.57 8.86
N VAL A 187 10.47 1.65 8.08
CA VAL A 187 10.75 3.00 8.57
C VAL A 187 9.73 3.43 9.63
N GLN A 188 8.45 3.12 9.44
CA GLN A 188 7.38 3.36 10.42
C GLN A 188 7.61 2.58 11.73
N GLY A 189 8.09 1.34 11.65
CA GLY A 189 8.44 0.55 12.83
C GLY A 189 9.60 1.17 13.61
N PHE A 190 10.64 1.61 12.91
CA PHE A 190 11.79 2.26 13.55
C PHE A 190 11.44 3.59 14.21
N SER A 191 10.55 4.40 13.62
CA SER A 191 10.12 5.67 14.22
C SER A 191 9.40 5.51 15.57
N ALA A 192 8.89 4.31 15.87
CA ALA A 192 8.26 3.99 17.14
C ALA A 192 9.26 3.60 18.26
N LEU A 193 10.51 3.23 17.92
CA LEU A 193 11.46 2.73 18.91
C LEU A 193 11.79 3.75 20.02
N PRO A 194 12.09 5.03 19.71
CA PRO A 194 12.36 6.04 20.75
C PRO A 194 11.15 6.32 21.66
N MET A 195 9.93 6.07 21.16
CA MET A 195 8.69 6.19 21.93
C MET A 195 8.56 5.05 22.95
N ARG A 196 8.99 3.85 22.57
CA ARG A 196 8.90 2.63 23.38
C ARG A 196 10.06 2.49 24.37
N PHE A 197 11.28 2.78 23.92
CA PHE A 197 12.50 2.57 24.67
C PHE A 197 13.17 3.93 24.92
N PRO A 198 13.03 4.49 26.14
CA PRO A 198 13.61 5.79 26.47
C PRO A 198 15.12 5.89 26.23
N ASN A 199 15.83 4.76 26.38
CA ASN A 199 17.28 4.67 26.16
C ASN A 199 17.71 4.88 24.69
N LEU A 200 16.78 4.79 23.74
CA LEU A 200 17.03 5.01 22.32
C LEU A 200 16.70 6.43 21.86
N ARG A 201 16.36 7.34 22.79
CA ARG A 201 16.03 8.72 22.45
C ARG A 201 17.30 9.52 22.17
N PRO A 202 17.45 10.10 20.95
CA PRO A 202 18.56 10.99 20.66
C PRO A 202 18.50 12.26 21.51
N ALA A 203 19.61 12.99 21.60
CA ALA A 203 19.65 14.29 22.26
C ALA A 203 18.66 15.27 21.60
N GLY A 204 17.90 16.01 22.40
CA GLY A 204 16.87 16.94 21.90
C GLY A 204 15.60 16.28 21.37
N PHE A 205 15.36 15.00 21.67
CA PHE A 205 14.17 14.28 21.21
C PHE A 205 12.86 14.87 21.78
N ASP A 206 12.05 15.46 20.89
CA ASP A 206 10.68 15.86 21.20
C ASP A 206 9.70 14.69 20.96
N MET A 207 9.10 14.21 22.06
CA MET A 207 8.09 13.16 22.01
C MET A 207 6.83 13.60 21.24
N GLY A 208 6.42 14.86 21.38
CA GLY A 208 5.23 15.40 20.73
C GLY A 208 5.40 15.40 19.20
N GLN A 209 6.51 15.96 18.72
CA GLN A 209 6.86 15.95 17.30
C GLN A 209 6.99 14.52 16.75
N ASN A 210 7.68 13.61 17.45
CA ASN A 210 7.85 12.24 16.97
C ASN A 210 6.51 11.49 16.88
N VAL A 211 5.62 11.64 17.87
CA VAL A 211 4.26 11.09 17.82
C VAL A 211 3.50 11.63 16.62
N ARG A 212 3.61 12.94 16.32
CA ARG A 212 2.95 13.55 15.17
C ARG A 212 3.49 12.98 13.85
N LEU A 213 4.81 12.89 13.70
CA LEU A 213 5.44 12.33 12.51
C LEU A 213 5.09 10.85 12.33
N HIS A 214 5.11 10.05 13.41
CA HIS A 214 4.69 8.65 13.38
C HIS A 214 3.24 8.49 12.89
N ARG A 215 2.33 9.38 13.30
CA ARG A 215 0.94 9.37 12.80
C ARG A 215 0.85 9.74 11.33
N ILE A 216 1.51 10.81 10.90
CA ILE A 216 1.47 11.24 9.49
C ILE A 216 2.08 10.18 8.58
N TRP A 217 3.24 9.62 8.96
CA TRP A 217 3.90 8.56 8.20
C TRP A 217 3.04 7.28 8.16
N SER A 218 2.30 6.96 9.23
CA SER A 218 1.36 5.84 9.22
C SER A 218 0.28 5.97 8.13
N VAL A 219 -0.20 7.18 7.84
CA VAL A 219 -1.19 7.42 6.78
C VAL A 219 -0.59 7.12 5.40
N VAL A 220 0.67 7.53 5.18
CA VAL A 220 1.41 7.23 3.94
C VAL A 220 1.60 5.72 3.77
N VAL A 221 2.00 5.02 4.84
CA VAL A 221 2.18 3.56 4.85
C VAL A 221 0.86 2.85 4.56
N LEU A 222 -0.24 3.29 5.19
CA LEU A 222 -1.57 2.73 4.97
C LEU A 222 -2.05 2.95 3.53
N ALA A 223 -1.81 4.12 2.94
CA ALA A 223 -2.14 4.39 1.56
C ALA A 223 -1.35 3.50 0.58
N ALA A 224 -0.02 3.39 0.76
CA ALA A 224 0.82 2.51 -0.05
C ALA A 224 0.40 1.04 0.09
N THR A 225 0.06 0.62 1.31
CA THR A 225 -0.48 -0.72 1.60
C THR A 225 -1.81 -0.94 0.88
N ALA A 226 -2.74 0.03 0.92
CA ALA A 226 -4.03 -0.09 0.23
C ALA A 226 -3.85 -0.31 -1.27
N VAL A 227 -3.01 0.50 -1.92
CA VAL A 227 -2.72 0.37 -3.37
C VAL A 227 -2.09 -1.00 -3.66
N CYS A 228 -1.13 -1.43 -2.85
CA CYS A 228 -0.51 -2.75 -2.99
C CYS A 228 -1.52 -3.90 -2.89
N LEU A 229 -2.40 -3.87 -1.88
CA LEU A 229 -3.43 -4.89 -1.64
C LEU A 229 -4.47 -4.91 -2.75
N ILE A 230 -4.92 -3.74 -3.22
CA ILE A 230 -5.84 -3.65 -4.37
C ILE A 230 -5.20 -4.31 -5.59
N LEU A 231 -3.95 -3.95 -5.93
CA LEU A 231 -3.21 -4.57 -7.03
C LEU A 231 -3.04 -6.09 -6.84
N SER A 232 -2.94 -6.57 -5.60
CA SER A 232 -2.77 -8.00 -5.31
C SER A 232 -3.98 -8.84 -5.75
N PHE A 233 -5.20 -8.30 -5.60
CA PHE A 233 -6.44 -8.98 -5.99
C PHE A 233 -6.65 -9.04 -7.51
N PHE A 234 -5.94 -8.21 -8.27
CA PHE A 234 -5.92 -8.27 -9.73
C PHE A 234 -4.71 -9.03 -10.28
N THR A 235 -3.93 -9.69 -9.42
CA THR A 235 -2.87 -10.59 -9.91
C THR A 235 -3.48 -11.83 -10.55
N GLY A 236 -2.78 -12.40 -11.54
CA GLY A 236 -3.21 -13.64 -12.17
C GLY A 236 -3.31 -14.83 -11.20
N TRP A 237 -2.64 -14.80 -10.05
CA TRP A 237 -2.85 -15.83 -9.03
C TRP A 237 -4.23 -15.70 -8.40
N PHE A 238 -4.61 -14.52 -7.92
CA PHE A 238 -5.91 -14.33 -7.26
C PHE A 238 -7.07 -14.63 -8.21
N LEU A 239 -7.07 -14.01 -9.40
CA LEU A 239 -8.14 -14.17 -10.40
C LEU A 239 -8.28 -15.59 -10.98
N ARG A 240 -7.26 -16.46 -10.83
CA ARG A 240 -7.39 -17.88 -11.20
C ARG A 240 -8.01 -18.73 -10.10
N ASN A 241 -7.93 -18.29 -8.85
CA ASN A 241 -8.43 -19.03 -7.70
C ASN A 241 -9.75 -18.45 -7.15
N SER A 242 -10.18 -17.28 -7.64
CA SER A 242 -11.40 -16.58 -7.24
C SER A 242 -12.09 -15.91 -8.42
N SER A 243 -13.34 -15.46 -8.22
CA SER A 243 -14.07 -14.65 -9.22
C SER A 243 -13.71 -13.16 -9.17
N LEU A 244 -14.02 -12.43 -10.26
CA LEU A 244 -13.88 -10.97 -10.30
C LEU A 244 -14.75 -10.28 -9.22
N SER A 245 -15.99 -10.77 -9.01
CA SER A 245 -16.88 -10.26 -7.97
C SER A 245 -16.25 -10.34 -6.58
N MET A 246 -15.55 -11.46 -6.28
CA MET A 246 -14.81 -11.59 -5.04
C MET A 246 -13.69 -10.55 -4.95
N ALA A 247 -12.90 -10.35 -6.02
CA ALA A 247 -11.86 -9.32 -6.04
C ALA A 247 -12.42 -7.92 -5.73
N LEU A 248 -13.58 -7.55 -6.27
CA LEU A 248 -14.24 -6.27 -5.99
C LEU A 248 -14.70 -6.15 -4.53
N VAL A 249 -15.26 -7.21 -3.95
CA VAL A 249 -15.59 -7.25 -2.50
C VAL A 249 -14.34 -7.03 -1.66
N MET A 250 -13.23 -7.66 -2.03
CA MET A 250 -11.95 -7.53 -1.32
C MET A 250 -11.37 -6.11 -1.42
N VAL A 251 -11.52 -5.46 -2.57
CA VAL A 251 -11.19 -4.03 -2.75
C VAL A 251 -12.05 -3.17 -1.82
N LEU A 252 -13.36 -3.41 -1.74
CA LEU A 252 -14.26 -2.68 -0.84
C LEU A 252 -13.83 -2.86 0.62
N CYS A 253 -13.48 -4.07 1.05
CA CYS A 253 -12.95 -4.34 2.39
C CYS A 253 -11.69 -3.53 2.69
N VAL A 254 -10.75 -3.45 1.74
CA VAL A 254 -9.53 -2.64 1.88
C VAL A 254 -9.86 -1.16 2.01
N VAL A 255 -10.73 -0.62 1.14
CA VAL A 255 -11.12 0.80 1.14
C VAL A 255 -11.82 1.18 2.45
N VAL A 256 -12.74 0.35 2.95
CA VAL A 256 -13.43 0.58 4.24
C VAL A 256 -12.43 0.56 5.39
N THR A 257 -11.53 -0.42 5.42
CA THR A 257 -10.56 -0.60 6.51
C THR A 257 -9.52 0.52 6.55
N VAL A 258 -8.91 0.83 5.41
CA VAL A 258 -7.86 1.85 5.33
C VAL A 258 -8.45 3.25 5.43
N GLY A 259 -9.57 3.52 4.76
CA GLY A 259 -10.24 4.82 4.81
C GLY A 259 -10.65 5.21 6.23
N SER A 260 -11.16 4.26 7.02
CA SER A 260 -11.48 4.51 8.43
C SER A 260 -10.23 4.69 9.29
N ALA A 261 -9.13 3.97 9.01
CA ALA A 261 -7.87 4.10 9.74
C ALA A 261 -7.25 5.49 9.50
N CYS A 262 -7.18 5.93 8.23
CA CYS A 262 -6.69 7.25 7.86
C CYS A 262 -7.52 8.37 8.51
N ARG A 263 -8.86 8.28 8.50
CA ARG A 263 -9.72 9.25 9.20
C ARG A 263 -9.45 9.29 10.70
N SER A 264 -9.18 8.15 11.32
CA SER A 264 -8.88 8.07 12.75
C SER A 264 -7.50 8.66 13.09
N ALA A 265 -6.51 8.46 12.21
CA ALA A 265 -5.17 9.00 12.37
C ALA A 265 -5.11 10.54 12.22
N LEU A 266 -5.96 11.12 11.36
CA LEU A 266 -5.96 12.56 11.04
C LEU A 266 -6.73 13.43 12.04
N ARG A 267 -7.57 12.86 12.92
CA ARG A 267 -8.44 13.61 13.86
C ARG A 267 -7.91 13.69 15.30
N LEU A 268 -6.63 13.39 15.56
CA LEU A 268 -6.02 13.32 16.91
C LEU A 268 -4.84 14.27 17.08
#